data_AF-A0A2A2L899-F1
#
_entry.id   AF-A0A2A2L899-F1
#
_cell.length_a   1.000
_cell.length_b   1.000
_cell.length_c   1.000
_cell.angle_alpha   90.00
_cell.angle_beta   90.00
_cell.angle_gamma   90.00
#
_symmetry.space_group_name_H-M   'P 1'
#
loop_
_entity.id
_entity.type
_entity.pdbx_description
1 polymer ?
#
loop_
_entity_poly.entity_id
_entity_poly.type
_entity_poly.pdbx_seq_one_letter_code
_entity_poly.pdbx_strand_id
1 'polypeptide(L)'
;MYLIVIFGVKYIMRNREPFSLLIPLSIWNFLMAGFSIIVLLNVFPELYFKIIKHGYINTNADPHSTKRGFFFAHMGWLLVKKHPQIKAQGVKLDLSDLYEDSVCVWQRHHYIPSVILFAFVLPTFVPVYFWNEPVFIAFPVCALCRFLFTLHATWCVNSVSHW
;
A
#
# COMPACT_ATOMS: atom_id res chain seq x y z
N MET A 1 -6.62 -20.11 -25.19
CA MET A 1 -7.84 -20.90 -24.95
C MET A 1 -9.11 -20.15 -25.38
N TYR A 2 -9.39 -18.95 -24.86
CA TYR A 2 -10.61 -18.16 -25.16
C TYR A 2 -10.89 -17.87 -26.65
N LEU A 3 -9.87 -17.42 -27.40
CA LEU A 3 -10.03 -17.11 -28.83
C LEU A 3 -10.37 -18.33 -29.69
N ILE A 4 -9.79 -19.49 -29.37
CA ILE A 4 -10.04 -20.75 -30.08
C ILE A 4 -11.51 -21.18 -29.89
N VAL A 5 -12.06 -20.99 -28.68
CA VAL A 5 -13.47 -21.27 -28.39
C VAL A 5 -14.39 -20.32 -29.15
N ILE A 6 -14.11 -19.01 -29.18
CA ILE A 6 -14.94 -18.04 -29.92
C ILE A 6 -14.98 -18.36 -31.41
N PHE A 7 -13.82 -18.53 -32.05
CA PHE A 7 -13.76 -18.77 -33.49
C PHE A 7 -14.27 -20.17 -33.86
N GLY A 8 -14.03 -21.19 -33.01
CA GLY A 8 -14.56 -22.53 -33.18
C GLY A 8 -16.09 -22.58 -33.08
N VAL A 9 -16.67 -21.95 -32.05
CA VAL A 9 -18.13 -21.86 -31.88
C VAL A 9 -18.75 -21.06 -33.03
N LYS A 10 -18.12 -19.94 -33.45
CA LYS A 10 -18.58 -19.14 -34.60
C LYS A 10 -18.58 -19.94 -35.90
N TYR A 11 -17.58 -20.80 -36.11
CA TYR A 11 -17.50 -21.67 -37.28
C TYR A 11 -18.62 -22.74 -37.26
N ILE A 12 -18.86 -23.37 -36.11
CA ILE A 12 -19.92 -24.40 -35.94
C ILE A 12 -21.33 -23.80 -36.08
N MET A 13 -21.51 -22.56 -35.63
CA MET A 13 -22.79 -21.85 -35.67
C MET A 13 -23.08 -21.17 -37.01
N ARG A 14 -22.18 -21.23 -38.00
CA ARG A 14 -22.30 -20.50 -39.28
C ARG A 14 -23.56 -20.85 -40.07
N ASN A 15 -24.03 -22.09 -39.97
CA ASN A 15 -25.18 -22.62 -40.76
C ASN A 15 -26.35 -23.05 -39.86
N ARG A 16 -26.44 -22.55 -38.61
CA ARG A 16 -27.51 -22.88 -37.67
C ARG A 16 -28.30 -21.62 -37.33
N GLU A 17 -29.61 -21.77 -37.15
CA GLU A 17 -30.46 -20.68 -36.67
C GLU A 17 -30.05 -20.23 -35.26
N PRO A 18 -30.15 -18.92 -34.95
CA PRO A 18 -29.78 -18.39 -33.64
C PRO A 18 -30.70 -18.96 -32.55
N PHE A 19 -30.11 -19.36 -31.43
CA PHE A 19 -30.88 -19.82 -30.28
C PHE A 19 -31.68 -18.67 -29.66
N SER A 20 -32.91 -18.95 -29.22
CA SER A 20 -33.69 -18.04 -28.38
C SER A 20 -33.10 -18.04 -26.96
N LEU A 21 -32.09 -17.19 -26.74
CA LEU A 21 -31.35 -17.08 -25.49
C LEU A 21 -31.95 -16.05 -24.53
N LEU A 22 -33.12 -15.48 -24.84
CA LEU A 22 -33.70 -14.38 -24.07
C LEU A 22 -33.94 -14.77 -22.61
N ILE A 23 -34.52 -15.95 -22.37
CA ILE A 23 -34.79 -16.45 -21.02
C ILE A 23 -33.48 -16.77 -20.27
N PRO A 24 -32.55 -17.60 -20.81
CA PRO A 24 -31.26 -17.84 -20.19
C PRO A 24 -30.45 -16.57 -19.90
N LEU A 25 -30.45 -15.62 -20.83
CA LEU A 25 -29.71 -14.36 -20.70
C LEU A 25 -30.33 -13.45 -19.65
N SER A 26 -31.66 -13.39 -19.56
CA SER A 26 -32.37 -12.63 -18.51
C SER A 26 -32.08 -13.23 -17.12
N ILE A 27 -32.12 -14.56 -16.99
CA ILE A 27 -31.75 -15.27 -15.75
C ILE A 27 -30.29 -14.98 -15.39
N TRP A 28 -29.37 -15.08 -16.35
CA TRP A 28 -27.95 -14.80 -16.15
C TRP A 28 -27.71 -13.36 -15.68
N ASN A 29 -28.32 -12.38 -16.34
CA ASN A 29 -28.20 -10.97 -15.98
C ASN A 29 -28.75 -10.70 -14.57
N PHE A 30 -29.87 -11.33 -14.20
CA PHE A 30 -30.44 -11.23 -12.86
C PHE A 30 -29.50 -11.82 -11.80
N LEU A 31 -28.90 -12.98 -12.07
CA LEU A 31 -27.92 -13.60 -11.16
C LEU A 31 -26.66 -12.74 -11.02
N MET A 32 -26.15 -12.18 -12.10
CA MET A 32 -24.99 -11.29 -12.08
C MET A 32 -25.28 -9.99 -11.32
N ALA A 33 -26.47 -9.42 -11.49
CA ALA A 33 -26.92 -8.26 -10.72
C ALA A 33 -27.01 -8.61 -9.22
N GLY A 34 -27.61 -9.75 -8.87
CA GLY A 34 -27.67 -10.24 -7.49
C GLY A 34 -26.30 -10.45 -6.86
N PHE A 35 -25.38 -11.10 -7.58
CA PHE A 35 -23.99 -11.28 -7.13
C PHE A 35 -23.29 -9.92 -6.90
N SER A 36 -23.49 -8.96 -7.79
CA SER A 36 -22.90 -7.62 -7.68
C SER A 36 -23.43 -6.85 -6.46
N ILE A 37 -24.74 -6.98 -6.16
CA ILE A 37 -25.36 -6.39 -4.96
C ILE A 37 -24.82 -7.03 -3.69
N ILE A 38 -24.68 -8.36 -3.65
CA ILE A 38 -24.13 -9.07 -2.48
C ILE A 38 -22.68 -8.64 -2.22
N VAL A 39 -21.85 -8.55 -3.26
CA VAL A 39 -20.47 -8.06 -3.15
C VAL A 39 -20.44 -6.63 -2.64
N LEU A 40 -21.30 -5.74 -3.16
CA LEU A 40 -21.41 -4.37 -2.68
C LEU A 40 -21.77 -4.32 -1.19
N LEU A 41 -22.74 -5.11 -0.73
CA LEU A 41 -23.16 -5.14 0.68
C LEU A 41 -22.07 -5.65 1.63
N ASN A 42 -21.18 -6.54 1.17
CA ASN A 42 -20.05 -7.01 1.97
C ASN A 42 -18.90 -6.00 2.03
N VAL A 43 -18.64 -5.27 0.93
CA VAL A 43 -17.55 -4.28 0.86
C VAL A 43 -17.97 -2.94 1.48
N PHE A 44 -19.26 -2.59 1.45
CA PHE A 44 -19.75 -1.29 1.89
C PHE A 44 -19.44 -0.97 3.36
N PRO A 45 -19.57 -1.89 4.34
CA PRO A 45 -19.19 -1.63 5.73
C PRO A 45 -17.71 -1.31 5.89
N GLU A 46 -16.83 -2.04 5.19
CA GLU A 46 -15.39 -1.80 5.22
C GLU A 46 -15.04 -0.45 4.56
N LEU A 47 -15.66 -0.14 3.42
CA LEU A 47 -15.48 1.13 2.72
C LEU A 47 -15.98 2.31 3.57
N TYR A 48 -17.18 2.18 4.15
CA TYR A 48 -17.80 3.18 5.02
C TYR A 48 -16.97 3.43 6.28
N PHE A 49 -16.52 2.35 6.93
CA PHE A 49 -15.61 2.41 8.06
C PHE A 49 -14.29 3.07 7.68
N LYS A 50 -13.72 2.76 6.51
CA LYS A 50 -12.49 3.37 6.02
C LYS A 50 -12.64 4.88 5.81
N ILE A 51 -13.76 5.31 5.22
CA ILE A 51 -14.08 6.74 4.99
C ILE A 51 -14.24 7.50 6.32
N ILE A 52 -14.94 6.92 7.29
CA ILE A 52 -15.19 7.58 8.58
C ILE A 52 -13.95 7.58 9.47
N LYS A 53 -13.24 6.44 9.56
CA LYS A 53 -12.09 6.27 10.46
C LYS A 53 -10.82 6.95 9.94
N HIS A 54 -10.54 6.85 8.64
CA HIS A 54 -9.37 7.54 8.06
C HIS A 54 -9.68 8.99 7.68
N GLY A 55 -10.95 9.40 7.73
CA GLY A 55 -11.40 10.76 7.45
C GLY A 55 -11.10 11.19 6.01
N TYR A 56 -11.52 12.41 5.68
CA TYR A 56 -11.12 13.07 4.44
C TYR A 56 -9.59 13.22 4.45
N ILE A 57 -8.92 12.33 3.71
CA ILE A 57 -7.51 12.44 3.33
C ILE A 57 -7.30 13.88 2.84
N ASN A 58 -6.21 14.55 3.26
CA ASN A 58 -5.95 15.98 3.02
C ASN A 58 -6.65 16.98 3.96
N THR A 59 -6.65 16.73 5.27
CA THR A 59 -6.90 17.77 6.28
C THR A 59 -5.60 18.24 6.93
N ASN A 60 -5.65 19.28 7.77
CA ASN A 60 -4.50 19.77 8.53
C ASN A 60 -4.03 18.80 9.64
N ALA A 61 -4.73 17.68 9.82
CA ALA A 61 -4.34 16.60 10.71
C ALA A 61 -3.71 15.41 9.98
N ASP A 62 -3.62 15.47 8.65
CA ASP A 62 -2.84 14.53 7.84
C ASP A 62 -1.35 14.92 7.90
N PRO A 63 -0.47 14.01 8.38
CA PRO A 63 0.95 14.29 8.54
C PRO A 63 1.68 14.56 7.22
N HIS A 64 1.20 14.03 6.09
CA HIS A 64 1.82 14.16 4.77
C HIS A 64 0.85 14.72 3.72
N SER A 65 -0.06 15.60 4.15
CA SER A 65 -1.11 16.23 3.32
C SER A 65 -0.59 16.76 1.97
N THR A 66 -1.16 16.28 0.85
CA THR A 66 -0.76 16.72 -0.50
C THR A 66 -1.21 18.14 -0.83
N LYS A 67 -2.20 18.69 -0.10
CA LYS A 67 -2.60 20.11 -0.19
C LYS A 67 -1.46 21.09 0.13
N ARG A 68 -0.43 20.65 0.85
CA ARG A 68 0.75 21.47 1.16
C ARG A 68 1.85 21.38 0.08
N GLY A 69 1.55 20.73 -1.05
CA GLY A 69 2.43 20.59 -2.19
C GLY A 69 3.19 19.26 -2.22
N PHE A 70 3.67 18.90 -3.42
CA PHE A 70 4.32 17.60 -3.68
C PHE A 70 5.54 17.38 -2.78
N PHE A 71 6.41 18.39 -2.66
CA PHE A 71 7.61 18.31 -1.83
C PHE A 71 7.27 18.06 -0.35
N PHE A 72 6.22 18.71 0.15
CA PHE A 72 5.77 18.53 1.53
C PHE A 72 5.33 17.08 1.79
N ALA A 73 4.49 16.53 0.91
CA ALA A 73 3.99 15.16 1.02
C ALA A 73 5.10 14.11 0.84
N HIS A 74 6.10 14.37 -0.02
CA HIS A 74 7.20 13.45 -0.27
C HIS A 74 8.17 13.38 0.94
N MET A 75 8.80 14.50 1.32
CA MET A 75 9.80 14.49 2.39
C MET A 75 9.77 15.73 3.29
N GLY A 76 9.11 16.82 2.86
CA GLY A 76 9.11 18.08 3.59
C GLY A 76 8.44 18.00 4.96
N TRP A 77 7.52 17.06 5.17
CA TRP A 77 6.89 16.82 6.47
C TRP A 77 7.88 16.38 7.56
N LEU A 78 9.01 15.76 7.21
CA LEU A 78 10.08 15.38 8.13
C LEU A 78 10.91 16.58 8.60
N LEU A 79 10.94 17.66 7.80
CA LEU A 79 11.78 18.83 8.02
C LEU A 79 11.08 19.94 8.82
N VAL A 80 9.79 19.77 9.13
CA VAL A 80 9.01 20.78 9.84
C VAL A 80 8.40 20.23 11.12
N LYS A 81 8.05 21.13 12.04
CA LYS A 81 7.26 20.77 13.21
C LYS A 81 5.87 20.31 12.77
N LYS A 82 5.41 19.20 13.36
CA LYS A 82 4.06 18.66 13.14
C LYS A 82 3.01 19.71 13.56
N HIS A 83 1.96 19.84 12.76
CA HIS A 83 0.84 20.73 13.03
C HIS A 83 0.12 20.33 14.34
N PRO A 84 -0.37 21.28 15.17
CA PRO A 84 -1.01 20.97 16.46
C PRO A 84 -2.18 20.00 16.36
N GLN A 85 -2.95 20.05 15.25
CA GLN A 85 -4.09 19.15 15.06
C GLN A 85 -3.68 17.68 14.89
N ILE A 86 -2.49 17.40 14.34
CA ILE A 86 -1.94 16.04 14.26
C ILE A 86 -1.74 15.48 15.67
N LYS A 87 -1.21 16.30 16.58
CA LYS A 87 -1.02 15.90 17.99
C LYS A 87 -2.36 15.71 18.69
N ALA A 88 -3.30 16.62 18.49
CA ALA A 88 -4.63 16.55 19.10
C ALA A 88 -5.42 15.31 18.65
N GLN A 89 -5.26 14.88 17.39
CA GLN A 89 -5.86 13.64 16.90
C GLN A 89 -5.09 12.39 17.34
N GLY A 90 -3.75 12.45 17.38
CA GLY A 90 -2.92 11.33 17.83
C GLY A 90 -3.20 10.90 19.27
N VAL A 91 -3.55 11.82 20.16
CA VAL A 91 -3.92 11.51 21.56
C VAL A 91 -5.25 10.75 21.66
N LYS A 92 -6.12 10.85 20.65
CA LYS A 92 -7.40 10.13 20.62
C LYS A 92 -7.26 8.68 20.15
N LEU A 93 -6.08 8.30 19.64
CA LEU A 93 -5.82 6.94 19.19
C LEU A 93 -5.57 6.07 20.43
N ASP A 94 -6.36 5.03 20.57
CA ASP A 94 -6.06 3.96 21.50
C ASP A 94 -4.86 3.16 20.95
N LEU A 95 -3.81 3.04 21.76
CA LEU A 95 -2.56 2.35 21.45
C LEU A 95 -2.26 1.27 22.52
N SER A 96 -3.24 0.93 23.35
CA SER A 96 -3.10 -0.06 24.43
C SER A 96 -2.60 -1.40 23.88
N ASP A 97 -3.13 -1.85 22.75
CA ASP A 97 -2.71 -3.04 22.02
C ASP A 97 -1.20 -3.06 21.71
N LEU A 98 -0.64 -1.96 21.20
CA LEU A 98 0.79 -1.83 20.90
C LEU A 98 1.67 -1.81 22.15
N TYR A 99 1.14 -1.33 23.29
CA TYR A 99 1.87 -1.30 24.55
C TYR A 99 1.80 -2.64 25.30
N GLU A 100 0.77 -3.45 25.05
CA GLU A 100 0.64 -4.79 25.60
C GLU A 100 1.49 -5.83 24.83
N ASP A 101 1.75 -5.60 23.54
CA ASP A 101 2.62 -6.48 22.76
C ASP A 101 4.10 -6.34 23.16
N SER A 102 4.60 -7.38 23.83
CA SER A 102 6.00 -7.52 24.24
C SER A 102 7.02 -7.33 23.10
N VAL A 103 6.68 -7.71 21.86
CA VAL A 103 7.57 -7.56 20.70
C VAL A 103 7.69 -6.10 20.30
N CYS A 104 6.57 -5.38 20.24
CA CYS A 104 6.54 -3.94 19.95
C CYS A 104 7.28 -3.14 21.03
N VAL A 105 7.08 -3.48 22.30
CA VAL A 105 7.78 -2.84 23.41
C VAL A 105 9.28 -3.09 23.33
N TRP A 106 9.71 -4.34 23.09
CA TRP A 106 11.13 -4.66 22.92
C TRP A 106 11.76 -3.90 21.75
N GLN A 107 11.09 -3.86 20.60
CA GLN A 107 11.54 -3.16 19.41
C GLN A 107 11.64 -1.65 19.65
N ARG A 108 10.72 -1.07 20.43
CA ARG A 108 10.77 0.34 20.83
C ARG A 108 12.00 0.64 21.70
N HIS A 109 12.34 -0.24 22.64
CA HIS A 109 13.51 -0.07 23.51
C HIS A 109 14.84 -0.24 22.77
N HIS A 110 14.89 -1.14 21.78
CA HIS A 110 16.12 -1.47 21.04
C HIS A 110 16.17 -0.88 19.62
N TYR A 111 15.30 0.08 19.32
CA TYR A 111 15.13 0.62 17.97
C TYR A 111 16.44 1.12 17.35
N ILE A 112 17.19 1.94 18.08
CA ILE A 112 18.44 2.54 17.57
C ILE A 112 19.49 1.44 17.28
N PRO A 113 19.82 0.53 18.23
CA PRO A 113 20.69 -0.60 17.96
C PRO A 113 20.24 -1.44 16.75
N SER A 114 18.94 -1.76 16.66
CA SER A 114 18.40 -2.55 15.56
C SER A 114 18.56 -1.85 14.21
N VAL A 115 18.28 -0.55 14.12
CA VAL A 115 18.46 0.21 12.88
C VAL A 115 19.94 0.23 12.47
N ILE A 116 20.87 0.48 13.40
CA ILE A 116 22.31 0.48 13.09
C ILE A 116 22.73 -0.89 12.55
N LEU A 117 22.31 -1.97 13.20
CA LEU A 117 22.67 -3.32 12.82
C LEU A 117 22.09 -3.71 11.45
N PHE A 118 20.77 -3.59 11.27
CA PHE A 118 20.08 -4.12 10.09
C PHE A 118 20.11 -3.17 8.89
N ALA A 119 20.13 -1.85 9.11
CA ALA A 119 20.11 -0.89 8.00
C ALA A 119 21.51 -0.55 7.47
N PHE A 120 22.55 -0.63 8.32
CA PHE A 120 23.90 -0.18 7.98
C PHE A 120 24.99 -1.26 8.10
N VAL A 121 25.12 -1.91 9.27
CA VAL A 121 26.19 -2.88 9.52
C VAL A 121 26.03 -4.12 8.66
N LEU A 122 24.88 -4.79 8.71
CA LEU A 122 24.64 -6.02 7.95
C LEU A 122 24.73 -5.81 6.43
N PRO A 123 24.08 -4.79 5.83
CA PRO A 123 24.20 -4.53 4.39
C PRO A 123 25.62 -4.19 3.93
N THR A 124 26.48 -3.72 4.82
CA THR A 124 27.89 -3.46 4.54
C THR A 124 28.75 -4.71 4.74
N PHE A 125 28.49 -5.47 5.81
CA PHE A 125 29.26 -6.66 6.16
C PHE A 125 29.12 -7.78 5.12
N VAL A 126 27.91 -8.02 4.62
CA VAL A 126 27.63 -9.08 3.65
C VAL A 126 28.49 -8.97 2.37
N PRO A 127 28.52 -7.85 1.63
CA PRO A 127 29.39 -7.70 0.45
C PRO A 127 30.88 -7.75 0.79
N VAL A 128 31.29 -7.22 1.95
CA VAL A 128 32.71 -7.25 2.37
C VAL A 128 33.16 -8.69 2.64
N TYR A 129 32.35 -9.49 3.35
CA TYR A 129 32.75 -10.83 3.75
C TYR A 129 32.60 -11.86 2.62
N PHE A 130 31.51 -11.83 1.88
CA PHE A 130 31.19 -12.86 0.89
C PHE A 130 31.66 -12.54 -0.53
N TRP A 131 31.80 -11.25 -0.88
CA TRP A 131 32.26 -10.80 -2.21
C TRP A 131 33.61 -10.09 -2.17
N ASN A 132 34.24 -10.00 -0.99
CA ASN A 132 35.54 -9.37 -0.78
C ASN A 132 35.59 -7.91 -1.25
N GLU A 133 34.46 -7.20 -1.19
CA GLU A 133 34.39 -5.80 -1.60
C GLU A 133 35.00 -4.87 -0.56
N PRO A 134 35.66 -3.77 -0.99
CA PRO A 134 36.23 -2.82 -0.04
C PRO A 134 35.09 -2.08 0.67
N VAL A 135 35.26 -1.89 1.97
CA VAL A 135 34.29 -1.22 2.85
C VAL A 135 33.89 0.16 2.30
N PHE A 136 34.83 0.87 1.67
CA PHE A 136 34.62 2.18 1.08
C PHE A 136 33.62 2.17 -0.10
N ILE A 137 33.42 1.04 -0.77
CA ILE A 137 32.40 0.87 -1.82
C ILE A 137 31.13 0.26 -1.21
N ALA A 138 31.28 -0.78 -0.39
CA ALA A 138 30.17 -1.50 0.22
C ALA A 138 29.27 -0.58 1.08
N PHE A 139 29.85 0.29 1.91
CA PHE A 139 29.06 1.12 2.82
C PHE A 139 28.22 2.19 2.08
N PRO A 140 28.79 3.04 1.20
CA PRO A 140 27.98 4.01 0.47
C PRO A 140 26.93 3.37 -0.45
N VAL A 141 27.28 2.29 -1.15
CA VAL A 141 26.38 1.69 -2.15
C VAL A 141 25.33 0.79 -1.48
N CYS A 142 25.77 -0.21 -0.71
CA CYS A 142 24.89 -1.26 -0.19
C CYS A 142 24.11 -0.83 1.07
N ALA A 143 24.67 0.07 1.88
CA ALA A 143 23.95 0.63 3.03
C ALA A 143 23.28 1.96 2.69
N LEU A 144 24.03 3.02 2.36
CA LEU A 144 23.46 4.38 2.24
C LEU A 144 22.55 4.54 1.02
N CYS A 145 23.02 4.23 -0.19
CA CYS A 145 22.20 4.36 -1.40
C CYS A 145 20.94 3.50 -1.30
N ARG A 146 21.07 2.22 -0.91
CA ARG A 146 19.92 1.34 -0.67
C ARG A 146 18.91 1.94 0.32
N PHE A 147 19.39 2.47 1.45
CA PHE A 147 18.54 3.09 2.46
C PHE A 147 17.81 4.33 1.91
N LEU A 148 18.52 5.22 1.22
CA LEU A 148 17.94 6.41 0.59
C LEU A 148 16.90 6.05 -0.48
N PHE A 149 17.21 5.09 -1.36
CA PHE A 149 16.26 4.62 -2.37
C PHE A 149 15.01 4.02 -1.73
N THR A 150 15.17 3.23 -0.66
CA THR A 150 14.04 2.65 0.06
C THR A 150 13.17 3.75 0.66
N LEU A 151 13.76 4.77 1.29
CA LEU A 151 13.02 5.92 1.82
C LEU A 151 12.24 6.64 0.71
N HIS A 152 12.90 7.03 -0.38
CA HIS A 152 12.23 7.71 -1.49
C HIS A 152 11.13 6.85 -2.12
N ALA A 153 11.33 5.55 -2.27
CA ALA A 153 10.30 4.63 -2.75
C ALA A 153 9.07 4.61 -1.83
N THR A 154 9.26 4.57 -0.51
CA THR A 154 8.15 4.66 0.45
C THR A 154 7.46 6.02 0.41
N TRP A 155 8.21 7.10 0.27
CA TRP A 155 7.69 8.46 0.20
C TRP A 155 6.95 8.75 -1.11
N CYS A 156 7.22 8.01 -2.18
CA CYS A 156 6.42 8.07 -3.42
C CYS A 156 4.98 7.62 -3.18
N VAL A 157 4.72 6.72 -2.24
CA VAL A 157 3.33 6.38 -1.88
C VAL A 157 2.62 7.61 -1.33
N ASN A 158 3.26 8.39 -0.47
CA ASN A 158 2.66 9.59 0.12
C ASN A 158 2.53 10.74 -0.89
N SER A 159 3.48 10.88 -1.81
CA SER A 159 3.40 11.89 -2.86
C SER A 159 2.76 11.32 -4.12
N VAL A 160 3.53 10.67 -5.00
CA VAL A 160 3.14 10.25 -6.36
C VAL A 160 1.78 9.54 -6.42
N SER A 161 1.43 8.68 -5.46
CA SER A 161 0.14 7.96 -5.52
C SER A 161 -1.10 8.83 -5.24
N HIS A 162 -0.89 10.04 -4.72
CA HIS A 162 -1.92 11.00 -4.35
C HIS A 162 -1.95 12.24 -5.26
N TRP A 163 -1.19 12.25 -6.36
CA TRP A 163 -1.16 13.31 -7.39
C TRP A 163 -1.80 12.88 -8.71
#